data_AF-A0A1F8PDQ6-F1
#
_entry.id   AF-A0A1F8PDQ6-F1
#
_cell.length_a   1.000
_cell.length_b   1.000
_cell.length_c   1.000
_cell.angle_alpha   90.00
_cell.angle_beta   90.00
_cell.angle_gamma   90.00
#
_symmetry.space_group_name_H-M   'P 1'
#
loop_
_entity.id
_entity.type
_entity.pdbx_description
1 polymer ?
#
loop_
_entity_poly.entity_id
_entity_poly.type
_entity_poly.pdbx_seq_one_letter_code
_entity_poly.pdbx_strand_id
1 'polypeptide(L)'
;MKTAIKYRFATLLSAAILLAVTGCGPSAAELTPTIDPNMIRTEAVSTFAYSLTQTALAKPTNTATLTPSPTSSPTPIRTGTALTQAASGPATCYGLVYAQDVTVPDNSPMTPGQSFTKTWRVRNTGSCAIAPGFTFKNVGGDPMGGQPLTLTQPIPAGATTELSINMTAPSSTGTVQGTWRMADANGGYFGDPLTVVIVIGGGAATSSTPTETLTPEP
;
A
#
# COMPACT_ATOMS: atom_id res chain seq x y z
N MET A 1 -29.61 -47.30 -18.76
CA MET A 1 -30.06 -45.90 -18.67
C MET A 1 -31.41 -45.85 -17.97
N LYS A 2 -31.53 -44.95 -16.98
CA LYS A 2 -32.77 -44.44 -16.36
C LYS A 2 -33.51 -45.38 -15.39
N THR A 3 -34.09 -44.95 -14.27
CA THR A 3 -33.98 -43.81 -13.32
C THR A 3 -34.94 -44.25 -12.19
N ALA A 4 -34.50 -44.21 -10.93
CA ALA A 4 -35.40 -44.42 -9.78
C ALA A 4 -36.18 -43.13 -9.50
N ILE A 5 -37.51 -43.17 -9.56
CA ILE A 5 -38.42 -42.13 -9.07
C ILE A 5 -39.58 -42.83 -8.34
N LYS A 6 -39.62 -42.72 -7.02
CA LYS A 6 -40.76 -43.07 -6.17
C LYS A 6 -41.34 -41.77 -5.61
N TYR A 7 -42.42 -41.32 -6.22
CA TYR A 7 -43.41 -40.45 -5.60
C TYR A 7 -44.75 -41.13 -5.86
N ARG A 8 -45.56 -41.38 -4.82
CA ARG A 8 -47.05 -41.35 -4.82
C ARG A 8 -47.63 -42.08 -3.62
N PHE A 9 -47.93 -41.29 -2.59
CA PHE A 9 -49.00 -41.45 -1.61
C PHE A 9 -49.13 -40.03 -1.00
N ALA A 10 -49.76 -39.02 -1.63
CA ALA A 10 -51.17 -38.92 -2.01
C ALA A 10 -52.08 -39.58 -0.95
N THR A 11 -52.92 -38.90 -0.16
CA THR A 11 -53.54 -37.57 -0.29
C THR A 11 -54.40 -37.34 0.96
N LEU A 12 -54.47 -36.09 1.45
CA LEU A 12 -55.66 -35.37 1.96
C LEU A 12 -56.52 -35.96 3.10
N LEU A 13 -56.57 -35.29 4.26
CA LEU A 13 -57.86 -34.87 4.86
C LEU A 13 -57.69 -33.75 5.93
N SER A 14 -58.25 -32.58 5.60
CA SER A 14 -59.07 -31.68 6.45
C SER A 14 -58.57 -31.21 7.83
N ALA A 15 -58.34 -29.90 7.88
CA ALA A 15 -58.43 -29.04 9.05
C ALA A 15 -59.82 -29.10 9.74
N ALA A 16 -59.85 -29.02 11.08
CA ALA A 16 -60.79 -28.20 11.87
C ALA A 16 -60.66 -28.45 13.39
N ILE A 17 -60.76 -27.36 14.17
CA ILE A 17 -61.24 -27.25 15.58
C ILE A 17 -60.18 -27.49 16.68
N LEU A 18 -59.54 -26.45 17.26
CA LEU A 18 -59.99 -25.54 18.34
C LEU A 18 -60.40 -26.24 19.66
N LEU A 19 -59.52 -26.22 20.67
CA LEU A 19 -59.91 -26.01 22.07
C LEU A 19 -58.71 -25.62 22.95
N ALA A 20 -58.88 -24.48 23.61
CA ALA A 20 -57.93 -23.83 24.51
C ALA A 20 -57.84 -24.52 25.87
N VAL A 21 -56.65 -24.51 26.48
CA VAL A 21 -56.52 -24.49 27.94
C VAL A 21 -55.44 -23.49 28.35
N THR A 22 -55.92 -22.46 29.03
CA THR A 22 -55.25 -21.46 29.83
C THR A 22 -54.40 -22.05 30.96
N GLY A 23 -53.18 -21.54 31.13
CA GLY A 23 -52.36 -21.73 32.32
C GLY A 23 -51.57 -20.46 32.63
N CYS A 24 -51.91 -19.81 33.74
CA CYS A 24 -51.40 -18.54 34.24
C CYS A 24 -50.24 -18.75 35.23
N GLY A 25 -49.23 -17.87 35.23
CA GLY A 25 -48.26 -17.74 36.32
C GLY A 25 -47.02 -16.91 35.95
N PRO A 26 -46.76 -15.77 36.61
CA PRO A 26 -45.61 -14.92 36.33
C PRO A 26 -44.38 -15.42 37.12
N SER A 27 -43.22 -15.51 36.48
CA SER A 27 -41.95 -15.69 37.18
C SER A 27 -40.96 -14.64 36.71
N ALA A 28 -40.63 -13.78 37.67
CA ALA A 28 -39.46 -12.93 37.83
C ALA A 28 -38.78 -12.40 36.56
N ALA A 29 -38.94 -11.09 36.36
CA ALA A 29 -38.13 -10.28 35.47
C ALA A 29 -36.63 -10.54 35.71
N GLU A 30 -35.96 -11.06 34.68
CA GLU A 30 -34.51 -11.01 34.59
C GLU A 30 -34.10 -9.58 34.23
N LEU A 31 -33.26 -8.97 35.06
CA LEU A 31 -32.78 -7.61 34.90
C LEU A 31 -32.01 -7.49 33.59
N THR A 32 -32.66 -6.94 32.58
CA THR A 32 -32.01 -6.49 31.36
C THR A 32 -31.17 -5.25 31.71
N PRO A 33 -29.84 -5.22 31.50
CA PRO A 33 -29.08 -4.00 31.68
C PRO A 33 -29.48 -3.00 30.59
N THR A 34 -30.30 -2.01 30.94
CA THR A 34 -30.55 -0.82 30.12
C THR A 34 -29.28 0.01 30.07
N ILE A 35 -28.55 -0.07 28.96
CA ILE A 35 -27.43 0.84 28.69
C ILE A 35 -28.01 2.22 28.37
N ASP A 36 -27.77 3.18 29.26
CA ASP A 36 -28.08 4.59 29.09
C ASP A 36 -27.02 5.25 28.17
N PRO A 37 -27.40 5.79 26.99
CA PRO A 37 -26.46 6.34 26.02
C PRO A 37 -25.88 7.71 26.40
N ASN A 38 -26.25 8.32 27.53
CA ASN A 38 -25.72 9.63 27.93
C ASN A 38 -24.37 9.59 28.67
N MET A 39 -23.79 8.42 28.92
CA MET A 39 -22.52 8.30 29.66
C MET A 39 -21.25 8.26 28.77
N ILE A 40 -21.38 8.32 27.44
CA ILE A 40 -20.23 8.24 26.49
C ILE A 40 -19.76 9.62 25.98
N ARG A 41 -20.43 10.72 26.32
CA ARG A 41 -20.15 12.05 25.73
C ARG A 41 -19.23 12.99 26.51
N THR A 42 -18.56 12.55 27.58
CA THR A 42 -17.86 13.48 28.52
C THR A 42 -16.34 13.26 28.61
N GLU A 43 -15.69 12.62 27.64
CA GLU A 43 -14.23 12.40 27.67
C GLU A 43 -13.44 13.16 26.57
N ALA A 44 -14.11 14.02 25.77
CA ALA A 44 -13.48 14.58 24.55
C ALA A 44 -13.25 16.11 24.52
N VAL A 45 -13.38 16.84 25.63
CA VAL A 45 -13.32 18.34 25.58
C VAL A 45 -12.27 18.97 26.52
N SER A 46 -11.58 18.24 27.40
CA SER A 46 -10.67 18.87 28.38
C SER A 46 -9.20 19.03 27.94
N THR A 47 -8.76 18.42 26.83
CA THR A 47 -7.34 18.43 26.43
C THR A 47 -6.90 19.69 25.66
N PHE A 48 -7.81 20.58 25.25
CA PHE A 48 -7.47 21.69 24.36
C PHE A 48 -7.16 23.03 25.06
N ALA A 49 -7.29 23.13 26.39
CA ALA A 49 -7.16 24.42 27.10
C ALA A 49 -5.88 24.59 27.94
N TYR A 50 -5.04 23.55 28.09
CA TYR A 50 -3.91 23.60 29.03
C TYR A 50 -2.56 24.07 28.47
N SER A 51 -2.39 24.21 27.14
CA SER A 51 -1.11 24.63 26.55
C SER A 51 -1.00 26.15 26.25
N LEU A 52 -2.04 26.94 26.52
CA LEU A 52 -2.13 28.35 26.11
C LEU A 52 -1.84 29.39 27.20
N THR A 53 -1.51 28.97 28.44
CA THR A 53 -1.45 29.90 29.58
C THR A 53 -0.16 29.84 30.39
N GLN A 54 1.02 29.71 29.76
CA GLN A 54 2.28 29.72 30.51
C GLN A 54 3.50 30.38 29.86
N THR A 55 3.34 31.50 29.15
CA THR A 55 4.47 32.43 28.93
C THR A 55 4.03 33.89 28.80
N ALA A 56 3.36 34.42 29.83
CA ALA A 56 2.88 35.80 29.85
C ALA A 56 3.35 36.60 31.07
N LEU A 57 4.60 36.45 31.54
CA LEU A 57 5.24 37.39 32.49
C LEU A 57 6.78 37.39 32.32
N ALA A 58 7.30 38.15 31.35
CA ALA A 58 8.68 38.61 31.38
C ALA A 58 8.70 40.15 31.25
N LYS A 59 9.21 40.77 32.30
CA LYS A 59 9.35 42.20 32.59
C LYS A 59 10.14 42.98 31.51
N PRO A 60 9.81 44.26 31.23
CA PRO A 60 10.63 45.10 30.36
C PRO A 60 11.90 45.57 31.09
N THR A 61 13.06 45.23 30.56
CA THR A 61 14.35 45.81 30.96
C THR A 61 14.77 46.78 29.87
N ASN A 62 14.73 48.07 30.18
CA ASN A 62 15.41 49.10 29.42
C ASN A 62 16.92 48.80 29.43
N THR A 63 17.52 48.55 28.26
CA THR A 63 18.97 48.50 28.10
C THR A 63 19.33 49.19 26.80
N ALA A 64 20.33 50.06 26.91
CA ALA A 64 20.67 51.11 25.96
C ALA A 64 21.07 50.57 24.57
N THR A 65 20.61 51.31 23.57
CA THR A 65 20.99 51.26 22.16
C THR A 65 22.50 51.47 21.98
N LEU A 66 23.21 50.43 21.54
CA LEU A 66 24.54 50.58 20.94
C LEU A 66 24.42 50.41 19.42
N THR A 67 24.68 51.53 18.76
CA THR A 67 25.10 51.80 17.37
C THR A 67 25.18 50.63 16.38
N PRO A 68 24.52 50.71 15.20
CA PRO A 68 24.69 49.71 14.15
C PRO A 68 26.07 49.86 13.47
N SER A 69 26.86 48.79 13.52
CA SER A 69 27.97 48.55 12.58
C SER A 69 27.39 47.94 11.30
N PRO A 70 27.82 48.36 10.09
CA PRO A 70 27.39 47.71 8.85
C PRO A 70 28.01 46.31 8.78
N THR A 71 27.24 45.30 9.18
CA THR A 71 27.60 43.89 9.03
C THR A 71 27.30 43.46 7.61
N SER A 72 28.36 43.19 6.87
CA SER A 72 28.38 42.62 5.53
C SER A 72 27.52 41.36 5.43
N SER A 73 26.60 41.40 4.47
CA SER A 73 25.75 40.35 3.89
C SER A 73 26.24 38.90 4.10
N PRO A 74 25.43 38.00 4.69
CA PRO A 74 25.69 36.57 4.63
C PRO A 74 25.37 36.05 3.22
N THR A 75 26.40 35.57 2.55
CA THR A 75 26.29 34.80 1.31
C THR A 75 25.45 33.55 1.57
N PRO A 76 24.47 33.19 0.72
CA PRO A 76 23.78 31.91 0.87
C PRO A 76 24.76 30.77 0.56
N ILE A 77 25.17 30.04 1.60
CA ILE A 77 25.82 28.74 1.45
C ILE A 77 24.72 27.74 1.04
N ARG A 78 24.62 27.47 -0.26
CA ARG A 78 24.13 26.18 -0.74
C ARG A 78 25.14 25.62 -1.72
N THR A 79 25.91 24.67 -1.23
CA THR A 79 26.56 23.68 -2.10
C THR A 79 26.21 22.32 -1.53
N GLY A 80 24.94 21.95 -1.70
CA GLY A 80 24.58 20.54 -1.72
C GLY A 80 25.19 19.97 -2.99
N THR A 81 26.19 19.11 -2.83
CA THR A 81 26.73 18.28 -3.90
C THR A 81 25.61 17.40 -4.43
N ALA A 82 24.87 17.89 -5.41
CA ALA A 82 24.04 17.03 -6.24
C ALA A 82 25.01 16.07 -6.93
N LEU A 83 24.97 14.80 -6.52
CA LEU A 83 25.65 13.73 -7.23
C LEU A 83 25.08 13.73 -8.64
N THR A 84 25.85 14.26 -9.59
CA THR A 84 25.61 14.11 -11.02
C THR A 84 25.64 12.63 -11.36
N GLN A 85 24.47 12.00 -11.35
CA GLN A 85 24.29 10.69 -11.94
C GLN A 85 24.41 10.87 -13.46
N ALA A 86 25.49 10.32 -14.02
CA ALA A 86 25.80 10.43 -15.43
C ALA A 86 24.72 9.72 -16.27
N ALA A 87 23.81 10.48 -16.87
CA ALA A 87 22.93 10.00 -17.92
C ALA A 87 23.63 10.20 -19.28
N SER A 88 24.47 9.24 -19.68
CA SER A 88 25.05 9.21 -21.02
C SER A 88 24.11 8.46 -21.97
N GLY A 89 23.19 9.21 -22.58
CA GLY A 89 22.40 8.81 -23.75
C GLY A 89 22.18 10.03 -24.64
N PRO A 90 21.84 9.86 -25.93
CA PRO A 90 21.43 10.99 -26.77
C PRO A 90 20.32 11.75 -26.05
N ALA A 91 20.51 13.05 -25.84
CA ALA A 91 19.61 13.89 -25.07
C ALA A 91 18.28 14.04 -25.81
N THR A 92 17.34 13.12 -25.55
CA THR A 92 15.93 13.29 -25.93
C THR A 92 15.26 14.23 -24.92
N CYS A 93 14.16 14.87 -25.31
CA CYS A 93 13.38 15.67 -24.35
C CYS A 93 12.54 14.82 -23.37
N TYR A 94 12.64 13.50 -23.47
CA TYR A 94 11.94 12.54 -22.63
C TYR A 94 12.79 12.17 -21.41
N GLY A 95 12.16 12.18 -20.24
CA GLY A 95 12.77 11.76 -18.98
C GLY A 95 11.74 11.07 -18.12
N LEU A 96 12.14 9.99 -17.45
CA LEU A 96 11.28 9.29 -16.51
C LEU A 96 12.17 8.81 -15.36
N VAL A 97 11.86 9.22 -14.14
CA VAL A 97 12.61 8.78 -12.95
C VAL A 97 11.74 7.92 -12.06
N TYR A 98 12.37 6.93 -11.42
CA TYR A 98 11.75 6.15 -10.37
C TYR A 98 11.48 7.03 -9.14
N ALA A 99 10.30 6.89 -8.54
CA ALA A 99 9.98 7.54 -7.27
C ALA A 99 9.92 6.53 -6.12
N GLN A 100 9.15 5.45 -6.28
CA GLN A 100 9.02 4.39 -5.29
C GLN A 100 8.34 3.15 -5.87
N ASP A 101 8.52 2.02 -5.20
CA ASP A 101 7.62 0.88 -5.33
C ASP A 101 6.30 1.20 -4.61
N VAL A 102 5.20 1.02 -5.31
CA VAL A 102 3.85 1.16 -4.74
C VAL A 102 3.37 -0.20 -4.25
N THR A 103 3.66 -1.25 -5.01
CA THR A 103 3.41 -2.64 -4.62
C THR A 103 4.67 -3.46 -4.80
N VAL A 104 4.77 -4.56 -4.05
CA VAL A 104 5.89 -5.52 -4.13
C VAL A 104 7.25 -4.81 -3.99
N PRO A 105 7.60 -4.31 -2.78
CA PRO A 105 8.95 -3.81 -2.53
C PRO A 105 10.01 -4.86 -2.85
N ASP A 106 11.24 -4.42 -3.06
CA ASP A 106 12.33 -5.34 -3.36
C ASP A 106 12.52 -6.40 -2.28
N ASN A 107 12.83 -7.62 -2.73
CA ASN A 107 12.94 -8.84 -1.94
C ASN A 107 11.63 -9.31 -1.30
N SER A 108 10.48 -8.91 -1.84
CA SER A 108 9.19 -9.44 -1.39
C SER A 108 9.16 -10.97 -1.51
N PRO A 109 8.75 -11.69 -0.44
CA PRO A 109 8.63 -13.14 -0.48
C PRO A 109 7.44 -13.54 -1.35
N MET A 110 7.63 -14.57 -2.19
CA MET A 110 6.62 -15.11 -3.08
C MET A 110 6.59 -16.64 -3.01
N THR A 111 5.42 -17.24 -3.22
CA THR A 111 5.31 -18.68 -3.47
C THR A 111 5.55 -18.99 -4.96
N PRO A 112 6.09 -20.16 -5.31
CA PRO A 112 6.20 -20.58 -6.71
C PRO A 112 4.86 -20.47 -7.45
N GLY A 113 4.85 -19.86 -8.63
CA GLY A 113 3.63 -19.67 -9.44
C GLY A 113 2.66 -18.60 -8.92
N GLN A 114 3.01 -17.84 -7.88
CA GLN A 114 2.15 -16.78 -7.36
C GLN A 114 1.95 -15.65 -8.36
N SER A 115 0.70 -15.33 -8.68
CA SER A 115 0.36 -14.12 -9.43
C SER A 115 0.42 -12.88 -8.53
N PHE A 116 0.97 -11.79 -9.05
CA PHE A 116 1.02 -10.49 -8.38
C PHE A 116 1.01 -9.35 -9.39
N THR A 117 0.69 -8.14 -8.92
CA THR A 117 0.81 -6.92 -9.72
C THR A 117 1.92 -6.05 -9.13
N LYS A 118 2.97 -5.80 -9.91
CA LYS A 118 4.03 -4.86 -9.57
C LYS A 118 3.64 -3.48 -10.08
N THR A 119 3.67 -2.49 -9.19
CA THR A 119 3.35 -1.09 -9.48
C THR A 119 4.49 -0.20 -9.03
N TRP A 120 5.01 0.58 -9.97
CA TRP A 120 6.01 1.61 -9.70
C TRP A 120 5.38 2.98 -9.81
N ARG A 121 5.71 3.88 -8.87
CA ARG A 121 5.44 5.30 -9.02
C ARG A 121 6.64 5.94 -9.72
N VAL A 122 6.34 6.74 -10.74
CA VAL A 122 7.34 7.40 -11.59
C VAL A 122 6.98 8.85 -11.82
N ARG A 123 8.00 9.65 -12.13
CA ARG A 123 7.82 11.06 -12.50
C ARG A 123 8.43 11.35 -13.86
N ASN A 124 7.67 12.02 -14.73
CA ASN A 124 8.23 12.57 -15.96
C ASN A 124 9.08 13.80 -15.62
N THR A 125 10.40 13.67 -15.77
CA THR A 125 11.39 14.75 -15.56
C THR A 125 11.88 15.35 -16.87
N GLY A 126 11.36 14.87 -18.01
CA GLY A 126 11.62 15.47 -19.31
C GLY A 126 10.93 16.81 -19.49
N SER A 127 11.29 17.51 -20.57
CA SER A 127 10.63 18.75 -20.99
C SER A 127 9.44 18.51 -21.91
N CYS A 128 9.27 17.28 -22.40
CA CYS A 128 8.14 16.86 -23.24
C CYS A 128 7.19 15.92 -22.48
N ALA A 129 5.91 15.91 -22.87
CA ALA A 129 5.00 14.86 -22.45
C ALA A 129 5.40 13.51 -23.05
N ILE A 130 5.29 12.43 -22.27
CA ILE A 130 5.39 11.06 -22.77
C ILE A 130 4.04 10.72 -23.38
N ALA A 131 3.98 10.54 -24.69
CA ALA A 131 2.71 10.42 -25.43
C ALA A 131 2.09 9.02 -25.31
N PRO A 132 0.79 8.86 -25.60
CA PRO A 132 0.19 7.54 -25.84
C PRO A 132 0.95 6.78 -26.94
N GLY A 133 0.96 5.45 -26.85
CA GLY A 133 1.70 4.57 -27.76
C GLY A 133 3.14 4.29 -27.35
N PHE A 134 3.69 5.04 -26.39
CA PHE A 134 4.98 4.73 -25.78
C PHE A 134 4.84 3.46 -24.94
N THR A 135 5.92 2.67 -24.86
CA THR A 135 5.87 1.33 -24.27
C THR A 135 6.85 1.19 -23.11
N PHE A 136 6.36 0.68 -21.98
CA PHE A 136 7.19 0.26 -20.86
C PHE A 136 7.41 -1.25 -20.97
N LYS A 137 8.64 -1.66 -21.27
CA LYS A 137 8.99 -3.03 -21.67
C LYS A 137 10.17 -3.58 -20.87
N ASN A 138 10.21 -4.90 -20.74
CA ASN A 138 11.35 -5.57 -20.13
C ASN A 138 12.60 -5.38 -21.01
N VAL A 139 13.71 -5.09 -20.36
CA VAL A 139 15.02 -4.87 -21.00
C VAL A 139 16.13 -5.74 -20.41
N GLY A 140 15.79 -6.62 -19.46
CA GLY A 140 16.75 -7.52 -18.82
C GLY A 140 16.14 -8.30 -17.66
N GLY A 141 16.85 -9.35 -17.25
CA GLY A 141 16.38 -10.28 -16.23
C GLY A 141 15.18 -11.11 -16.68
N ASP A 142 14.42 -11.62 -15.71
CA ASP A 142 13.20 -12.39 -15.94
C ASP A 142 11.97 -11.45 -15.93
N PRO A 143 11.16 -11.40 -17.00
CA PRO A 143 9.94 -10.58 -17.03
C PRO A 143 8.81 -11.13 -16.15
N MET A 144 8.95 -12.34 -15.61
CA MET A 144 7.96 -13.03 -14.76
C MET A 144 6.60 -13.11 -15.45
N GLY A 145 6.59 -13.40 -16.75
CA GLY A 145 5.39 -13.43 -17.59
C GLY A 145 4.77 -12.05 -17.90
N GLY A 146 5.35 -10.96 -17.36
CA GLY A 146 4.88 -9.61 -17.60
C GLY A 146 4.91 -9.23 -19.08
N GLN A 147 3.82 -8.59 -19.53
CA GLN A 147 3.71 -8.07 -20.88
C GLN A 147 4.07 -6.57 -20.92
N PRO A 148 4.59 -6.06 -22.04
CA PRO A 148 4.79 -4.62 -22.22
C PRO A 148 3.52 -3.81 -21.97
N LEU A 149 3.65 -2.69 -21.27
CA LEU A 149 2.57 -1.75 -21.03
C LEU A 149 2.65 -0.63 -22.07
N THR A 150 1.65 -0.52 -22.94
CA THR A 150 1.49 0.62 -23.86
C THR A 150 0.66 1.70 -23.18
N LEU A 151 1.17 2.92 -23.15
CA LEU A 151 0.46 4.06 -22.58
C LEU A 151 -0.76 4.42 -23.45
N THR A 152 -1.92 4.56 -22.82
CA THR A 152 -3.16 5.02 -23.48
C THR A 152 -3.42 6.51 -23.25
N GLN A 153 -2.79 7.10 -22.24
CA GLN A 153 -2.87 8.50 -21.88
C GLN A 153 -1.47 9.09 -21.76
N PRO A 154 -1.29 10.39 -22.07
CA PRO A 154 0.00 11.03 -21.93
C PRO A 154 0.40 11.17 -20.45
N ILE A 155 1.71 11.18 -20.18
CA ILE A 155 2.28 11.60 -18.89
C ILE A 155 2.89 12.99 -19.11
N PRO A 156 2.23 14.09 -18.69
CA PRO A 156 2.74 15.44 -18.89
C PRO A 156 4.12 15.65 -18.24
N ALA A 157 4.89 16.61 -18.77
CA ALA A 157 6.16 17.01 -18.16
C ALA A 157 5.93 17.45 -16.69
N GLY A 158 6.77 16.97 -15.78
CA GLY A 158 6.67 17.23 -14.35
C GLY A 158 5.63 16.39 -13.59
N ALA A 159 4.74 15.67 -14.28
CA ALA A 159 3.69 14.87 -13.66
C ALA A 159 4.22 13.56 -13.06
N THR A 160 3.52 13.06 -12.04
CA THR A 160 3.76 11.75 -11.41
C THR A 160 2.62 10.80 -11.79
N THR A 161 2.95 9.55 -12.09
CA THR A 161 1.97 8.50 -12.39
C THR A 161 2.43 7.15 -11.87
N GLU A 162 1.58 6.14 -12.01
CA GLU A 162 1.88 4.76 -11.66
C GLU A 162 1.88 3.89 -12.92
N LEU A 163 2.86 2.99 -13.01
CA LEU A 163 2.96 1.97 -14.05
C LEU A 163 2.77 0.61 -13.40
N SER A 164 1.78 -0.17 -13.84
CA SER A 164 1.45 -1.47 -13.26
C SER A 164 1.58 -2.59 -14.28
N ILE A 165 2.18 -3.71 -13.87
CA ILE A 165 2.32 -4.92 -14.68
C ILE A 165 1.89 -6.14 -13.86
N ASN A 166 1.04 -6.97 -14.46
CA ASN A 166 0.67 -8.26 -13.92
C ASN A 166 1.78 -9.29 -14.22
N MET A 167 2.20 -10.01 -13.21
CA MET A 167 3.33 -10.94 -13.25
C MET A 167 2.98 -12.24 -12.50
N THR A 168 3.73 -13.29 -12.78
CA THR A 168 3.66 -14.59 -12.12
C THR A 168 5.07 -15.00 -11.68
N ALA A 169 5.26 -15.24 -10.39
CA ALA A 169 6.52 -15.73 -9.86
C ALA A 169 6.88 -17.08 -10.52
N PRO A 170 8.13 -17.25 -11.02
CA PRO A 170 8.60 -18.53 -11.54
C PRO A 170 8.40 -19.71 -10.57
N SER A 171 8.42 -20.93 -11.10
CA SER A 171 8.32 -22.15 -10.29
C SER A 171 9.64 -22.49 -9.55
N SER A 172 10.76 -21.87 -9.92
CA SER A 172 12.06 -22.06 -9.28
C SER A 172 12.16 -21.26 -7.98
N THR A 173 12.91 -21.79 -7.02
CA THR A 173 13.25 -21.07 -5.78
C THR A 173 14.45 -20.13 -6.00
N GLY A 174 14.62 -19.16 -5.10
CA GLY A 174 15.71 -18.18 -5.12
C GLY A 174 15.25 -16.74 -5.40
N THR A 175 16.22 -15.84 -5.52
CA THR A 175 15.95 -14.43 -5.86
C THR A 175 15.85 -14.27 -7.37
N VAL A 176 14.76 -13.66 -7.82
CA VAL A 176 14.52 -13.37 -9.24
C VAL A 176 14.36 -11.87 -9.42
N GLN A 177 14.97 -11.34 -10.48
CA GLN A 177 14.89 -9.93 -10.84
C GLN A 177 14.45 -9.74 -12.29
N GLY A 178 13.57 -8.77 -12.52
CA GLY A 178 13.23 -8.23 -13.84
C GLY A 178 13.54 -6.74 -13.92
N THR A 179 14.04 -6.27 -15.07
CA THR A 179 14.34 -4.86 -15.32
C THR A 179 13.49 -4.33 -16.47
N TRP A 180 12.86 -3.18 -16.26
CA TRP A 180 11.89 -2.58 -17.18
C TRP A 180 12.29 -1.14 -17.50
N ARG A 181 12.02 -0.70 -18.74
CA ARG A 181 12.36 0.67 -19.16
C ARG A 181 11.36 1.21 -20.17
N MET A 182 11.15 2.52 -20.12
CA MET A 182 10.29 3.22 -21.07
C MET A 182 10.98 3.33 -22.43
N ALA A 183 10.20 3.20 -23.50
CA ALA A 183 10.63 3.40 -24.86
C ALA A 183 9.65 4.25 -25.65
N ASP A 184 10.21 5.06 -26.55
CA ASP A 184 9.47 5.90 -27.46
C ASP A 184 8.83 5.09 -28.62
N ALA A 185 8.10 5.79 -29.49
CA ALA A 185 7.44 5.19 -30.65
C ALA A 185 8.41 4.55 -31.67
N ASN A 186 9.69 4.93 -31.65
CA ASN A 186 10.74 4.35 -32.48
C ASN A 186 11.45 3.18 -31.78
N GLY A 187 11.04 2.85 -30.56
CA GLY A 187 11.62 1.80 -29.73
C GLY A 187 12.85 2.22 -28.93
N GLY A 188 13.25 3.49 -29.00
CA GLY A 188 14.40 4.06 -28.29
C GLY A 188 14.13 4.19 -26.78
N TYR A 189 15.04 3.67 -25.96
CA TYR A 189 14.89 3.67 -24.50
C TYR A 189 15.29 5.00 -23.87
N PHE A 190 14.53 5.44 -22.85
CA PHE A 190 14.84 6.63 -22.06
C PHE A 190 14.41 6.47 -20.60
N GLY A 191 14.83 7.40 -19.74
CA GLY A 191 14.56 7.36 -18.31
C GLY A 191 15.31 6.27 -17.57
N ASP A 192 15.00 6.10 -16.29
CA ASP A 192 15.62 5.12 -15.41
C ASP A 192 15.18 3.69 -15.78
N PRO A 193 16.07 2.69 -15.65
CA PRO A 193 15.66 1.30 -15.55
C PRO A 193 15.00 1.04 -14.20
N LEU A 194 13.83 0.41 -14.20
CA LEU A 194 13.04 0.09 -13.01
C LEU A 194 13.09 -1.41 -12.75
N THR A 195 13.29 -1.82 -11.49
CA THR A 195 13.45 -3.23 -11.12
C THR A 195 12.25 -3.79 -10.36
N VAL A 196 12.03 -5.09 -10.52
CA VAL A 196 11.24 -5.93 -9.62
C VAL A 196 12.15 -7.02 -9.09
N VAL A 197 12.29 -7.14 -7.77
CA VAL A 197 13.08 -8.18 -7.11
C VAL A 197 12.19 -8.95 -6.15
N ILE A 198 12.05 -10.26 -6.33
CA ILE A 198 11.28 -11.15 -5.46
C ILE A 198 12.12 -12.32 -4.96
N VAL A 199 11.75 -12.89 -3.82
CA VAL A 199 12.39 -14.09 -3.26
C VAL A 199 11.39 -15.23 -3.22
N ILE A 200 11.66 -16.29 -3.99
CA ILE A 200 10.74 -17.42 -4.15
C ILE A 200 11.18 -18.59 -3.29
N GLY A 201 10.27 -19.15 -2.50
CA GLY A 201 10.57 -20.30 -1.63
C GLY A 201 11.27 -19.92 -0.31
N GLY A 202 11.45 -18.62 -0.05
CA GLY A 202 11.75 -18.12 1.28
C GLY A 202 10.47 -18.05 2.10
N GLY A 203 9.97 -19.21 2.53
CA GLY A 203 8.93 -19.26 3.55
C GLY A 203 9.39 -18.42 4.76
N ALA A 204 8.47 -17.67 5.34
CA ALA A 204 8.66 -16.98 6.61
C ALA A 204 9.47 -17.86 7.56
N ALA A 205 10.41 -17.28 8.29
CA ALA A 205 11.01 -17.92 9.45
C ALA A 205 9.87 -18.32 10.41
N THR A 206 9.31 -19.51 10.24
CA THR A 206 8.62 -20.20 11.32
C THR A 206 9.72 -20.45 12.33
N SER A 207 9.69 -19.65 13.40
CA SER A 207 10.27 -20.01 14.68
C SER A 207 9.79 -21.42 14.99
N SER A 208 10.62 -22.41 14.67
CA SER A 208 10.52 -23.73 15.27
C SER A 208 10.98 -23.54 16.70
N THR A 209 10.06 -23.15 17.57
CA THR A 209 10.22 -23.44 18.99
C THR A 209 10.46 -24.95 19.09
N PRO A 210 11.62 -25.41 19.55
CA PRO A 210 11.77 -26.82 19.85
C PRO A 210 10.81 -27.11 21.00
N THR A 211 9.79 -27.92 20.74
CA THR A 211 8.99 -28.52 21.80
C THR A 211 9.91 -29.47 22.56
N GLU A 212 10.53 -29.00 23.65
CA GLU A 212 11.08 -29.92 24.65
C GLU A 212 9.92 -30.65 25.31
N THR A 213 9.73 -31.91 24.91
CA THR A 213 8.90 -32.86 25.64
C THR A 213 9.67 -33.28 26.89
N LEU A 214 9.34 -32.68 28.03
CA LEU A 214 9.74 -33.22 29.33
C LEU A 214 8.86 -34.42 29.65
N THR A 215 9.42 -35.61 29.46
CA THR A 215 8.88 -36.88 29.96
C THR A 215 9.20 -36.98 31.46
N PRO A 216 8.22 -37.08 32.37
CA PRO A 216 8.50 -37.53 33.73
C PRO A 216 8.71 -39.05 33.73
N GLU A 217 9.92 -39.50 34.09
CA GLU A 217 10.22 -40.89 34.45
C GLU A 217 9.84 -41.17 35.93
N PRO A 218 9.66 -42.45 36.32
CA PRO A 218 8.64 -42.94 37.26
C PRO A 218 8.85 -42.61 38.75
#